data_AF-A0A3D3DFT6-F1
#
_entry.id   AF-A0A3D3DFT6-F1
#
_cell.length_a   1.000
_cell.length_b   1.000
_cell.length_c   1.000
_cell.angle_alpha   90.00
_cell.angle_beta   90.00
_cell.angle_gamma   90.00
#
_symmetry.space_group_name_H-M   'P 1'
#
loop_
_entity.id
_entity.type
_entity.pdbx_description
1 polymer ?
#
loop_
_entity_poly.entity_id
_entity_poly.type
_entity_poly.pdbx_seq_one_letter_code
_entity_poly.pdbx_strand_id
1 'polypeptide(L)'
;KDIGFYMFSLPFWEFVRNWLSFALTLITVVVAAIYIIKKAVKYEYKKLIIETPVKVHLSLLIGIILILKSWQYWLNAFKILYSTRGVIFGAGYTEIHASLFALRVLMVLALVCAALFFVTARKENWKLPALGLAVLIGVSILLAGVYPEIMQRAIVLPNESTKERPYILNNIEATRTAYGLDKISEEEFPVKEEISFEDIEKNDDTIRNIRLWDWRPIKQTLKQIQAIRLYYDFNSVDVDRYYFNGNYQQVMVSPRELDKDKIPEQARTWVNEVLTYTHGYGVVVNPVNKISGEGLPELLIKDIPPVSSVNLTITRPEIYYGE
;
A
#
# COMPACT_ATOMS: atom_id res chain seq x y z
N LYS A 1 -0.16 -22.03 -11.38
CA LYS A 1 1.13 -22.15 -10.66
C LYS A 1 0.83 -21.97 -9.17
N ASP A 2 1.69 -22.45 -8.28
CA ASP A 2 1.52 -22.23 -6.83
C ASP A 2 1.84 -20.78 -6.43
N ILE A 3 1.52 -20.41 -5.19
CA ILE A 3 1.76 -19.06 -4.66
C ILE A 3 3.27 -18.74 -4.62
N GLY A 4 4.11 -19.72 -4.27
CA GLY A 4 5.56 -19.58 -4.21
C GLY A 4 6.18 -19.17 -5.54
N PHE A 5 5.67 -19.68 -6.66
CA PHE A 5 6.09 -19.23 -7.98
C PHE A 5 5.86 -17.73 -8.18
N TYR A 6 4.67 -17.24 -7.82
CA TYR A 6 4.31 -15.83 -7.99
C TYR A 6 5.11 -14.91 -7.04
N MET A 7 5.31 -15.32 -5.79
CA MET A 7 6.04 -14.50 -4.82
C MET A 7 7.56 -14.50 -5.02
N PHE A 8 8.15 -15.62 -5.45
CA PHE A 8 9.61 -15.79 -5.46
C PHE A 8 10.18 -16.03 -6.86
N SER A 9 9.66 -17.03 -7.58
CA SER A 9 10.26 -17.47 -8.85
C SER A 9 10.04 -16.45 -9.97
N LEU A 10 8.83 -15.91 -10.10
CA LEU A 10 8.47 -14.99 -11.17
C LEU A 10 9.28 -13.68 -11.10
N PRO A 11 9.41 -13.00 -9.94
CA PRO A 11 10.30 -11.85 -9.79
C PRO A 11 11.76 -12.17 -10.14
N PHE A 12 12.26 -13.35 -9.76
CA PHE A 12 13.62 -13.78 -10.12
C PHE A 12 13.80 -13.95 -11.63
N TRP A 13 12.87 -14.63 -12.31
CA TRP A 13 12.92 -14.79 -13.76
C TRP A 13 12.78 -13.47 -14.50
N GLU A 14 11.97 -12.54 -13.97
CA GLU A 14 11.91 -11.18 -14.49
C GLU A 14 13.23 -10.44 -14.34
N PHE A 15 13.87 -10.52 -13.18
CA PHE A 15 15.19 -9.95 -12.94
C PHE A 15 16.22 -10.48 -13.94
N VAL A 16 16.35 -11.81 -14.08
CA VAL A 16 17.28 -12.45 -15.02
C VAL A 16 17.01 -12.00 -16.45
N ARG A 17 15.73 -12.03 -16.88
CA ARG A 17 15.36 -11.63 -18.23
C ARG A 17 15.61 -10.15 -18.49
N ASN A 18 15.32 -9.27 -17.53
CA ASN A 18 15.58 -7.82 -17.62
C ASN A 18 17.07 -7.54 -17.74
N TRP A 19 17.89 -8.20 -16.91
CA TRP A 19 19.34 -8.08 -16.95
C TRP A 19 19.91 -8.54 -18.30
N LEU A 20 19.50 -9.71 -18.80
CA LEU A 20 19.92 -10.22 -20.11
C LEU A 20 19.49 -9.29 -21.26
N SER A 21 18.26 -8.79 -21.22
CA SER A 21 17.73 -7.88 -22.24
C SER A 21 18.49 -6.55 -22.25
N PHE A 22 18.79 -5.99 -21.08
CA PHE A 22 19.58 -4.77 -20.95
C PHE A 22 21.01 -4.97 -21.49
N ALA A 23 21.71 -6.00 -21.00
CA ALA A 23 23.07 -6.30 -21.41
C ALA A 23 23.17 -6.55 -22.93
N LEU A 24 22.27 -7.37 -23.49
CA LEU A 24 22.28 -7.69 -24.92
C LEU A 24 21.93 -6.48 -25.79
N THR A 25 20.98 -5.64 -25.36
CA THR A 25 20.65 -4.39 -26.07
C THR A 25 21.84 -3.44 -26.06
N LEU A 26 22.51 -3.26 -24.90
CA LEU A 26 23.70 -2.44 -24.79
C LEU A 26 24.84 -2.95 -25.70
N ILE A 27 25.12 -4.26 -25.66
CA ILE A 27 26.10 -4.90 -26.56
C ILE A 27 25.74 -4.62 -28.02
N THR A 28 24.47 -4.79 -28.40
CA THR A 28 24.00 -4.57 -29.78
C THR A 28 24.20 -3.12 -30.21
N VAL A 29 23.89 -2.15 -29.36
CA VAL A 29 24.08 -0.72 -29.64
C VAL A 29 25.56 -0.39 -29.79
N VAL A 30 26.42 -0.86 -28.88
CA VAL A 30 27.87 -0.63 -28.93
C VAL A 30 28.48 -1.26 -30.19
N VAL A 31 28.14 -2.51 -30.49
CA VAL A 31 28.60 -3.23 -31.68
C VAL A 31 28.14 -2.51 -32.96
N ALA A 32 26.88 -2.06 -33.01
CA ALA A 32 26.37 -1.29 -34.14
C ALA A 32 27.13 0.04 -34.31
N ALA A 33 27.40 0.76 -33.22
CA ALA A 33 28.19 2.00 -33.25
C ALA A 33 29.62 1.76 -33.77
N ILE A 34 30.29 0.70 -33.33
CA ILE A 34 31.62 0.32 -33.82
C ILE A 34 31.59 0.06 -35.34
N TYR A 35 30.58 -0.65 -35.85
CA TYR A 35 30.46 -0.93 -37.28
C TYR A 35 30.17 0.33 -38.12
N ILE A 36 29.43 1.29 -37.56
CA ILE A 36 29.21 2.60 -38.19
C ILE A 36 30.53 3.38 -38.25
N ILE A 37 31.29 3.46 -37.14
CA ILE A 37 32.58 4.16 -37.07
C ILE A 37 33.60 3.55 -38.04
N LYS A 38 33.64 2.21 -38.14
CA LYS A 38 34.52 1.48 -39.07
C LYS A 38 34.07 1.56 -40.53
N LYS A 39 33.00 2.30 -40.85
CA LYS A 39 32.43 2.44 -42.21
C LYS A 39 32.05 1.11 -42.87
N ALA A 40 31.73 0.09 -42.06
CA ALA A 40 31.22 -1.20 -42.55
C ALA A 40 29.72 -1.13 -42.92
N VAL A 41 29.08 -0.01 -42.59
CA VAL A 41 27.75 0.40 -43.06
C VAL A 41 27.94 1.66 -43.91
N LYS A 42 27.75 1.54 -45.23
CA LYS A 42 27.89 2.64 -46.19
C LYS A 42 26.52 3.04 -46.73
N TYR A 43 26.31 4.34 -46.90
CA TYR A 43 25.14 4.88 -47.58
C TYR A 43 25.58 5.52 -48.89
N GLU A 44 25.48 4.76 -49.98
CA GLU A 44 25.89 5.19 -51.32
C GLU A 44 24.71 5.00 -52.29
N TYR A 45 24.49 5.96 -53.20
CA TYR A 45 23.44 5.91 -54.23
C TYR A 45 22.03 5.56 -53.72
N LYS A 46 21.60 6.17 -52.60
CA LYS A 46 20.31 5.89 -51.92
C LYS A 46 20.12 4.41 -51.49
N LYS A 47 21.19 3.64 -51.40
CA LYS A 47 21.18 2.25 -50.92
C LYS A 47 22.09 2.11 -49.69
N LEU A 48 21.57 1.42 -48.68
CA LEU A 48 22.33 1.02 -47.51
C LEU A 48 23.10 -0.25 -47.85
N ILE A 49 24.42 -0.17 -47.94
CA ILE A 49 25.32 -1.29 -48.20
C ILE A 49 25.94 -1.69 -46.86
N ILE A 50 25.62 -2.89 -46.39
CA ILE A 50 26.16 -3.46 -45.15
C ILE A 50 26.97 -4.69 -45.54
N GLU A 51 28.20 -4.78 -45.05
CA GLU A 51 29.04 -5.96 -45.26
C GLU A 51 28.36 -7.23 -44.69
N THR A 52 28.39 -8.33 -45.43
CA THR A 52 27.72 -9.58 -45.05
C THR A 52 28.09 -10.08 -43.64
N PRO A 53 29.37 -10.08 -43.20
CA PRO A 53 29.73 -10.48 -41.84
C PRO A 53 29.08 -9.60 -40.75
N VAL A 54 29.01 -8.29 -40.99
CA VAL A 54 28.36 -7.32 -40.09
C VAL A 54 26.87 -7.60 -40.02
N LYS A 55 26.24 -7.83 -41.18
CA LYS A 55 24.82 -8.19 -41.24
C LYS A 55 24.52 -9.45 -40.45
N VAL A 56 25.30 -10.50 -40.61
CA VAL A 56 25.09 -11.79 -39.92
C VAL A 56 25.19 -11.59 -38.41
N HIS A 57 26.23 -10.89 -37.95
CA HIS A 57 26.42 -10.64 -36.52
C HIS A 57 25.26 -9.82 -35.93
N LEU A 58 24.87 -8.72 -36.59
CA LEU A 58 23.79 -7.87 -36.09
C LEU A 58 22.42 -8.57 -36.15
N SER A 59 22.17 -9.39 -37.17
CA SER A 59 20.96 -10.20 -37.27
C SER A 59 20.88 -11.26 -36.17
N LEU A 60 22.01 -11.85 -35.79
CA LEU A 60 22.07 -12.81 -34.69
C LEU A 60 21.76 -12.14 -33.34
N LEU A 61 22.37 -10.98 -33.08
CA LEU A 61 22.10 -10.20 -31.86
C LEU A 61 20.62 -9.80 -31.75
N ILE A 62 20.05 -9.23 -32.82
CA ILE A 62 18.63 -8.85 -32.86
C ILE A 62 17.71 -10.07 -32.72
N GLY A 63 18.04 -11.19 -33.37
CA GLY A 63 17.29 -12.43 -33.25
C GLY A 63 17.25 -12.96 -31.81
N ILE A 64 18.37 -12.91 -31.08
CA ILE A 64 18.42 -13.31 -29.66
C ILE A 64 17.62 -12.33 -28.79
N ILE A 65 17.66 -11.02 -29.06
CA ILE A 65 16.81 -10.02 -28.38
C ILE A 65 15.33 -10.38 -28.57
N LEU A 66 14.92 -10.77 -29.78
CA LEU A 66 13.54 -11.16 -30.06
C LEU A 66 13.12 -12.46 -29.37
N ILE A 67 14.03 -13.41 -29.17
CA ILE A 67 13.79 -14.59 -28.32
C ILE A 67 13.56 -14.16 -26.86
N LEU A 68 14.42 -13.29 -26.33
CA LEU A 68 14.23 -12.74 -24.97
C LEU A 68 12.92 -11.95 -24.87
N LYS A 69 12.50 -11.28 -25.94
CA LYS A 69 11.21 -10.59 -26.02
C LYS A 69 10.04 -11.57 -25.99
N SER A 70 10.14 -12.70 -26.69
CA SER A 70 9.16 -13.78 -26.57
C SER A 70 9.06 -14.33 -25.14
N TRP A 71 10.21 -14.56 -24.50
CA TRP A 71 10.25 -14.97 -23.09
C TRP A 71 9.63 -13.93 -22.16
N GLN A 72 9.83 -12.63 -22.43
CA GLN A 72 9.13 -11.56 -21.72
C GLN A 72 7.60 -11.67 -21.86
N TYR A 73 7.08 -11.89 -23.06
CA TYR A 73 5.62 -12.04 -23.25
C TYR A 73 5.07 -13.25 -22.50
N TRP A 74 5.84 -14.36 -22.45
CA TRP A 74 5.49 -15.52 -21.65
C TRP A 74 5.48 -15.22 -20.15
N LEU A 75 6.48 -14.52 -19.62
CA LEU A 75 6.49 -14.10 -18.21
C LEU A 75 5.31 -13.16 -17.89
N ASN A 76 5.05 -12.19 -18.77
CA ASN A 76 3.94 -11.25 -18.65
C ASN A 76 2.57 -11.96 -18.60
N ALA A 77 2.43 -13.13 -19.21
CA ALA A 77 1.19 -13.91 -19.16
C ALA A 77 0.85 -14.37 -17.74
N PHE A 78 1.85 -14.57 -16.87
CA PHE A 78 1.63 -14.86 -15.45
C PHE A 78 1.33 -13.58 -14.66
N LYS A 79 1.87 -12.43 -15.09
CA LYS A 79 1.68 -11.15 -14.41
C LYS A 79 0.28 -10.59 -14.47
N ILE A 80 -0.59 -11.13 -15.32
CA ILE A 80 -1.99 -10.69 -15.41
C ILE A 80 -2.72 -10.83 -14.05
N LEU A 81 -2.25 -11.71 -13.17
CA LEU A 81 -2.75 -11.85 -11.80
C LEU A 81 -2.34 -10.71 -10.85
N TYR A 82 -1.49 -9.78 -11.28
CA TYR A 82 -1.21 -8.53 -10.57
C TYR A 82 -1.86 -7.32 -11.25
N SER A 83 -2.85 -7.55 -12.12
CA SER A 83 -3.56 -6.44 -12.74
C SER A 83 -4.33 -5.65 -11.68
N THR A 84 -4.26 -4.33 -11.80
CA THR A 84 -5.07 -3.38 -11.02
C THR A 84 -6.22 -2.81 -11.86
N ARG A 85 -6.52 -3.45 -12.99
CA ARG A 85 -7.59 -3.03 -13.90
C ARG A 85 -8.91 -3.65 -13.43
N GLY A 86 -9.88 -2.80 -13.11
CA GLY A 86 -11.21 -3.22 -12.67
C GLY A 86 -11.42 -3.06 -11.17
N VAL A 87 -12.44 -3.75 -10.65
CA VAL A 87 -12.90 -3.64 -9.26
C VAL A 87 -12.12 -4.50 -8.27
N ILE A 88 -11.29 -5.43 -8.75
CA ILE A 88 -10.47 -6.33 -7.93
C ILE A 88 -9.00 -6.23 -8.32
N PHE A 89 -8.13 -6.56 -7.37
CA PHE A 89 -6.72 -6.81 -7.66
C PHE A 89 -6.58 -8.25 -8.20
N GLY A 90 -6.22 -8.39 -9.47
CA GLY A 90 -6.13 -9.71 -10.11
C GLY A 90 -6.57 -9.72 -11.56
N ALA A 91 -6.55 -10.91 -12.17
CA ALA A 91 -7.00 -11.06 -13.55
C ALA A 91 -8.53 -11.08 -13.63
N GLY A 92 -9.12 -10.03 -14.22
CA GLY A 92 -10.52 -9.96 -14.58
C GLY A 92 -10.83 -10.60 -15.93
N TYR A 93 -12.04 -10.36 -16.43
CA TYR A 93 -12.49 -10.93 -17.71
C TYR A 93 -11.61 -10.51 -18.87
N THR A 94 -11.29 -9.21 -18.94
CA THR A 94 -10.46 -8.62 -19.99
C THR A 94 -9.04 -9.16 -19.97
N GLU A 95 -8.44 -9.33 -18.80
CA GLU A 95 -7.10 -9.90 -18.65
C GLU A 95 -7.02 -11.32 -19.22
N ILE A 96 -8.02 -12.15 -18.91
CA ILE A 96 -8.02 -13.55 -19.31
C ILE A 96 -8.34 -13.73 -20.80
N HIS A 97 -9.30 -12.97 -21.33
CA HIS A 97 -9.77 -13.17 -22.70
C HIS A 97 -9.09 -12.28 -23.73
N ALA A 98 -8.58 -11.11 -23.35
CA ALA A 98 -7.92 -10.18 -24.26
C ALA A 98 -6.41 -10.11 -24.01
N SER A 99 -5.98 -9.74 -22.80
CA SER A 99 -4.56 -9.50 -22.52
C SER A 99 -3.73 -10.78 -22.64
N LEU A 100 -4.19 -11.90 -22.08
CA LEU A 100 -3.52 -13.19 -22.18
C LEU A 100 -3.46 -13.69 -23.62
N PHE A 101 -4.55 -13.52 -24.39
CA PHE A 101 -4.58 -13.85 -25.81
C PHE A 101 -3.54 -13.04 -26.59
N ALA A 102 -3.53 -11.72 -26.40
CA ALA A 102 -2.56 -10.83 -27.02
C ALA A 102 -1.11 -11.23 -26.71
N LEU A 103 -0.80 -11.52 -25.45
CA LEU A 103 0.52 -11.96 -25.02
C LEU A 103 0.94 -13.28 -25.68
N ARG A 104 0.02 -14.24 -25.84
CA ARG A 104 0.29 -15.51 -26.55
C ARG A 104 0.60 -15.28 -28.02
N VAL A 105 -0.18 -14.44 -28.70
CA VAL A 105 0.08 -14.09 -30.11
C VAL A 105 1.43 -13.40 -30.28
N LEU A 106 1.73 -12.43 -29.42
CA LEU A 106 3.00 -11.68 -29.46
C LEU A 106 4.21 -12.56 -29.16
N MET A 107 4.07 -13.52 -28.25
CA MET A 107 5.10 -14.52 -27.95
C MET A 107 5.49 -15.30 -29.21
N VAL A 108 4.52 -15.83 -29.95
CA VAL A 108 4.75 -16.59 -31.18
C VAL A 108 5.29 -15.68 -32.28
N LEU A 109 4.71 -14.50 -32.45
CA LEU A 109 5.13 -13.55 -33.48
C LEU A 109 6.58 -13.08 -33.27
N ALA A 110 7.01 -12.87 -32.03
CA ALA A 110 8.39 -12.54 -31.71
C ALA A 110 9.37 -13.68 -32.09
N LEU A 111 9.00 -14.95 -31.88
CA LEU A 111 9.81 -16.10 -32.31
C LEU A 111 9.89 -16.21 -33.83
N VAL A 112 8.78 -15.98 -34.54
CA VAL A 112 8.77 -15.95 -36.00
C VAL A 112 9.68 -14.83 -36.51
N CYS A 113 9.64 -13.64 -35.91
CA CYS A 113 10.55 -12.56 -36.25
C CYS A 113 12.01 -12.93 -35.99
N ALA A 114 12.33 -13.55 -34.84
CA ALA A 114 13.67 -14.03 -34.54
C ALA A 114 14.17 -15.02 -35.61
N ALA A 115 13.34 -15.99 -36.00
CA ALA A 115 13.65 -16.95 -37.05
C ALA A 115 13.90 -16.27 -38.40
N LEU A 116 13.11 -15.24 -38.76
CA LEU A 116 13.33 -14.45 -39.98
C LEU A 116 14.70 -13.75 -39.95
N PHE A 117 15.11 -13.18 -38.82
CA PHE A 117 16.44 -12.58 -38.68
C PHE A 117 17.56 -13.61 -38.87
N PHE A 118 17.43 -14.83 -38.33
CA PHE A 118 18.44 -15.88 -38.52
C PHE A 118 18.49 -16.40 -39.96
N VAL A 119 17.34 -16.67 -40.59
CA VAL A 119 17.28 -17.22 -41.97
C VAL A 119 17.72 -16.19 -43.01
N THR A 120 17.43 -14.90 -42.79
CA THR A 120 17.79 -13.84 -43.74
C THR A 120 19.15 -13.20 -43.46
N ALA A 121 19.86 -13.66 -42.42
CA ALA A 121 21.16 -13.13 -42.00
C ALA A 121 22.19 -13.07 -43.13
N ARG A 122 22.20 -14.05 -44.05
CA ARG A 122 23.15 -14.10 -45.19
C ARG A 122 22.58 -13.55 -46.51
N LYS A 123 21.29 -13.26 -46.59
CA LYS A 123 20.65 -12.75 -47.82
C LYS A 123 20.93 -11.26 -47.96
N GLU A 124 20.94 -10.68 -49.16
CA GLU A 124 21.14 -9.23 -49.31
C GLU A 124 19.94 -8.41 -48.81
N ASN A 125 18.73 -8.96 -48.94
CA ASN A 125 17.50 -8.23 -48.64
C ASN A 125 17.20 -8.12 -47.12
N TRP A 126 17.33 -6.92 -46.55
CA TRP A 126 16.95 -6.61 -45.15
C TRP A 126 15.46 -6.26 -44.98
N LYS A 127 14.71 -6.08 -46.06
CA LYS A 127 13.33 -5.60 -45.99
C LYS A 127 12.39 -6.59 -45.28
N LEU A 128 12.60 -7.89 -45.48
CA LEU A 128 11.79 -8.95 -44.86
C LEU A 128 11.86 -8.94 -43.31
N PRO A 129 13.05 -9.04 -42.67
CA PRO A 129 13.13 -8.99 -41.22
C PRO A 129 12.71 -7.62 -40.66
N ALA A 130 12.99 -6.52 -41.36
CA ALA A 130 12.53 -5.19 -40.96
C ALA A 130 11.00 -5.07 -40.99
N LEU A 131 10.34 -5.62 -42.03
CA LEU A 131 8.88 -5.69 -42.11
C LEU A 131 8.30 -6.54 -40.98
N GLY A 132 8.90 -7.70 -40.69
CA GLY A 132 8.48 -8.55 -39.58
C GLY A 132 8.53 -7.81 -38.24
N LEU A 133 9.62 -7.06 -37.99
CA LEU A 133 9.74 -6.22 -36.80
C LEU A 133 8.68 -5.11 -36.77
N ALA A 134 8.42 -4.43 -37.88
CA ALA A 134 7.38 -3.40 -37.98
C ALA A 134 5.99 -3.97 -37.70
N VAL A 135 5.69 -5.17 -38.23
CA VAL A 135 4.44 -5.89 -37.96
C VAL A 135 4.35 -6.26 -36.48
N LEU A 136 5.41 -6.79 -35.87
CA LEU A 136 5.42 -7.09 -34.43
C LEU A 136 5.11 -5.86 -33.59
N ILE A 137 5.72 -4.71 -33.91
CA ILE A 137 5.47 -3.44 -33.21
C ILE A 137 4.00 -3.02 -33.40
N GLY A 138 3.50 -2.99 -34.64
CA GLY A 138 2.12 -2.61 -34.93
C GLY A 138 1.09 -3.52 -34.24
N VAL A 139 1.27 -4.84 -34.34
CA VAL A 139 0.42 -5.84 -33.68
C VAL A 139 0.51 -5.70 -32.16
N SER A 140 1.67 -5.38 -31.59
CA SER A 140 1.80 -5.17 -30.15
C SER A 140 0.99 -3.99 -29.65
N ILE A 141 0.98 -2.88 -30.37
CA ILE A 141 0.19 -1.69 -30.01
C ILE A 141 -1.31 -2.02 -30.09
N LEU A 142 -1.73 -2.68 -31.17
CA LEU A 142 -3.13 -3.03 -31.37
C LEU A 142 -3.63 -4.09 -30.38
N LEU A 143 -2.95 -5.22 -30.26
CA LEU A 143 -3.42 -6.33 -29.43
C LEU A 143 -3.16 -6.15 -27.93
N ALA A 144 -2.04 -5.54 -27.53
CA ALA A 144 -1.76 -5.36 -26.10
C ALA A 144 -2.29 -4.03 -25.54
N GLY A 145 -2.46 -3.00 -26.38
CA GLY A 145 -2.96 -1.70 -25.97
C GLY A 145 -4.45 -1.49 -26.24
N VAL A 146 -4.84 -1.61 -27.52
CA VAL A 146 -6.19 -1.22 -27.98
C VAL A 146 -7.23 -2.31 -27.72
N TYR A 147 -6.93 -3.56 -28.05
CA TYR A 147 -7.89 -4.67 -27.97
C TYR A 147 -8.46 -4.91 -26.56
N PRO A 148 -7.65 -4.91 -25.47
CA PRO A 148 -8.18 -5.05 -24.11
C PRO A 148 -9.08 -3.87 -23.71
N GLU A 149 -8.78 -2.66 -24.18
CA GLU A 149 -9.60 -1.49 -23.90
C GLU A 149 -10.96 -1.56 -24.59
N ILE A 150 -10.98 -2.03 -25.84
CA ILE A 150 -12.24 -2.30 -26.55
C ILE A 150 -13.05 -3.37 -25.84
N MET A 151 -12.41 -4.49 -25.46
CA MET A 151 -13.07 -5.57 -24.71
C MET A 151 -13.68 -5.05 -23.41
N GLN A 152 -12.93 -4.26 -22.64
CA GLN A 152 -13.39 -3.68 -21.40
C GLN A 152 -14.62 -2.78 -21.63
N ARG A 153 -14.53 -1.83 -22.56
CA ARG A 153 -15.60 -0.83 -22.77
C ARG A 153 -16.84 -1.38 -23.46
N ALA A 154 -16.66 -2.26 -24.43
CA ALA A 154 -17.77 -2.74 -25.27
C ALA A 154 -18.46 -3.99 -24.71
N ILE A 155 -17.76 -4.81 -23.93
CA ILE A 155 -18.29 -6.12 -23.47
C ILE A 155 -18.36 -6.20 -21.94
N VAL A 156 -17.32 -5.77 -21.23
CA VAL A 156 -17.29 -5.91 -19.77
C VAL A 156 -18.13 -4.84 -19.08
N LEU A 157 -17.83 -3.54 -19.26
CA LEU A 157 -18.53 -2.45 -18.56
C LEU A 157 -20.07 -2.49 -18.72
N PRO A 158 -20.65 -2.84 -19.89
CA PRO A 158 -22.10 -2.91 -20.03
C PRO A 158 -22.77 -4.03 -19.21
N ASN A 159 -22.02 -5.08 -18.83
CA ASN A 159 -22.51 -6.19 -18.03
C ASN A 159 -21.44 -6.69 -17.05
N GLU A 160 -20.87 -5.75 -16.29
CA GLU A 160 -19.68 -5.99 -15.47
C GLU A 160 -19.97 -7.03 -14.39
N SER A 161 -21.11 -6.92 -13.71
CA SER A 161 -21.54 -7.87 -12.67
C SER A 161 -21.51 -9.31 -13.16
N THR A 162 -22.04 -9.62 -14.35
CA THR A 162 -22.05 -10.99 -14.85
C THR A 162 -20.66 -11.43 -15.33
N LYS A 163 -19.93 -10.56 -16.03
CA LYS A 163 -18.64 -10.89 -16.66
C LYS A 163 -17.51 -11.02 -15.63
N GLU A 164 -17.51 -10.19 -14.60
CA GLU A 164 -16.49 -10.18 -13.56
C GLU A 164 -16.80 -11.12 -12.39
N ARG A 165 -18.06 -11.55 -12.19
CA ARG A 165 -18.48 -12.44 -11.09
C ARG A 165 -17.52 -13.61 -10.82
N PRO A 166 -17.12 -14.46 -11.79
CA PRO A 166 -16.24 -15.59 -11.48
C PRO A 166 -14.87 -15.15 -10.96
N TYR A 167 -14.34 -14.02 -11.46
CA TYR A 167 -13.04 -13.50 -11.03
C TYR A 167 -13.12 -12.85 -9.65
N ILE A 168 -14.22 -12.18 -9.36
CA ILE A 168 -14.51 -11.63 -8.02
C ILE A 168 -14.63 -12.76 -7.00
N LEU A 169 -15.36 -13.84 -7.32
CA LEU A 169 -15.49 -14.99 -6.42
C LEU A 169 -14.13 -15.63 -6.12
N ASN A 170 -13.28 -15.83 -7.13
CA ASN A 170 -11.92 -16.32 -6.94
C ASN A 170 -11.09 -15.38 -6.05
N ASN A 171 -11.25 -14.07 -6.19
CA ASN A 171 -10.55 -13.09 -5.36
C ASN A 171 -11.04 -13.13 -3.90
N ILE A 172 -12.35 -13.22 -3.68
CA ILE A 172 -12.94 -13.38 -2.34
C ILE A 172 -12.43 -14.66 -1.69
N GLU A 173 -12.47 -15.78 -2.39
CA GLU A 173 -11.97 -17.06 -1.88
C GLU A 173 -10.49 -16.99 -1.51
N ALA A 174 -9.65 -16.50 -2.42
CA ALA A 174 -8.21 -16.35 -2.18
C ALA A 174 -7.91 -15.41 -0.99
N THR A 175 -8.67 -14.31 -0.86
CA THR A 175 -8.53 -13.37 0.26
C THR A 175 -8.95 -14.03 1.57
N ARG A 176 -10.09 -14.74 1.59
CA ARG A 176 -10.55 -15.45 2.79
C ARG A 176 -9.52 -16.48 3.25
N THR A 177 -8.99 -17.28 2.33
CA THR A 177 -7.93 -18.26 2.65
C THR A 177 -6.65 -17.58 3.13
N ALA A 178 -6.23 -16.46 2.51
CA ALA A 178 -5.00 -15.76 2.88
C ALA A 178 -5.07 -15.18 4.30
N TYR A 179 -6.23 -14.65 4.70
CA TYR A 179 -6.45 -14.09 6.04
C TYR A 179 -6.96 -15.14 7.05
N GLY A 180 -7.16 -16.39 6.65
CA GLY A 180 -7.72 -17.45 7.51
C GLY A 180 -9.18 -17.22 7.90
N LEU A 181 -9.93 -16.42 7.12
CA LEU A 181 -11.36 -16.13 7.34
C LEU A 181 -12.26 -17.30 6.97
N ASP A 182 -11.72 -18.32 6.31
CA ASP A 182 -12.37 -19.61 6.10
C ASP A 182 -12.40 -20.49 7.37
N LYS A 183 -11.69 -20.09 8.44
CA LYS A 183 -11.55 -20.86 9.68
C LYS A 183 -12.19 -20.20 10.90
N ILE A 184 -12.97 -19.14 10.70
CA ILE A 184 -13.64 -18.44 11.79
C ILE A 184 -14.96 -19.14 12.12
N SER A 185 -15.31 -19.12 13.40
CA SER A 185 -16.66 -19.45 13.85
C SER A 185 -17.47 -18.16 13.91
N GLU A 186 -18.57 -18.10 13.16
CA GLU A 186 -19.52 -17.01 13.25
C GLU A 186 -20.50 -17.30 14.40
N GLU A 187 -20.56 -16.42 15.40
CA GLU A 187 -21.55 -16.49 16.48
C GLU A 187 -22.51 -15.31 16.34
N GLU A 188 -23.80 -15.62 16.21
CA GLU A 188 -24.83 -14.59 16.22
C GLU A 188 -25.03 -14.05 17.64
N PHE A 189 -24.91 -12.73 17.82
CA PHE A 189 -25.24 -12.05 19.06
C PHE A 189 -26.56 -11.28 18.91
N PRO A 190 -27.71 -11.90 19.20
CA PRO A 190 -29.00 -11.23 19.11
C PRO A 190 -29.13 -10.21 20.25
N VAL A 191 -29.16 -8.92 19.91
CA VAL A 191 -29.42 -7.84 20.86
C VAL A 191 -30.89 -7.93 21.30
N LYS A 192 -31.14 -8.20 22.58
CA LYS A 192 -32.49 -8.10 23.17
C LYS A 192 -32.73 -6.65 23.59
N GLU A 193 -33.84 -6.07 23.13
CA GLU A 193 -34.18 -4.66 23.42
C GLU A 193 -34.89 -4.45 24.76
N GLU A 194 -35.30 -5.52 25.44
CA GLU A 194 -35.99 -5.46 26.73
C GLU A 194 -34.98 -5.59 27.89
N ILE A 195 -34.87 -4.55 28.72
CA ILE A 195 -34.04 -4.51 29.93
C ILE A 195 -34.95 -4.55 31.16
N SER A 196 -34.73 -5.52 32.05
CA SER A 196 -35.43 -5.60 33.34
C SER A 196 -34.64 -4.94 34.48
N PHE A 197 -35.29 -4.68 35.61
CA PHE A 197 -34.59 -4.18 36.81
C PHE A 197 -33.57 -5.19 37.36
N GLU A 198 -33.87 -6.49 37.26
CA GLU A 198 -32.95 -7.56 37.66
C GLU A 198 -31.68 -7.56 36.80
N ASP A 199 -31.78 -7.18 35.53
CA ASP A 199 -30.60 -7.03 34.65
C ASP A 199 -29.71 -5.87 35.09
N ILE A 200 -30.30 -4.77 35.59
CA ILE A 200 -29.56 -3.63 36.14
C ILE A 200 -28.81 -4.05 37.41
N GLU A 201 -29.47 -4.76 38.33
CA GLU A 201 -28.85 -5.25 39.57
C GLU A 201 -27.70 -6.24 39.31
N LYS A 202 -27.87 -7.15 38.34
CA LYS A 202 -26.83 -8.10 37.94
C LYS A 202 -25.62 -7.45 37.26
N ASN A 203 -25.81 -6.26 36.68
CA ASN A 203 -24.77 -5.57 35.90
C ASN A 203 -24.37 -4.23 36.54
N ASP A 204 -24.38 -4.15 37.86
CA ASP A 204 -24.04 -2.95 38.64
C ASP A 204 -22.70 -2.32 38.21
N ASP A 205 -21.66 -3.12 37.95
CA ASP A 205 -20.37 -2.64 37.43
C ASP A 205 -20.50 -1.93 36.07
N THR A 206 -21.38 -2.40 35.19
CA THR A 206 -21.63 -1.76 33.88
C THR A 206 -22.37 -0.45 34.08
N ILE A 207 -23.42 -0.46 34.92
CA ILE A 207 -24.24 0.73 35.22
C ILE A 207 -23.40 1.84 35.85
N ARG A 208 -22.54 1.49 36.82
CA ARG A 208 -21.61 2.43 37.47
C ARG A 208 -20.49 2.94 36.56
N ASN A 209 -20.37 2.40 35.35
CA ASN A 209 -19.34 2.78 34.38
C ASN A 209 -19.93 3.27 33.05
N ILE A 210 -21.24 3.52 32.99
CA ILE A 210 -21.87 4.18 31.85
C ILE A 210 -21.26 5.56 31.70
N ARG A 211 -20.53 5.76 30.60
CA ARG A 211 -19.84 7.02 30.31
C ARG A 211 -20.85 8.10 29.97
N LEU A 212 -20.91 9.14 30.80
CA LEU A 212 -21.70 10.34 30.58
C LEU A 212 -20.86 11.46 29.93
N TRP A 213 -19.56 11.49 30.22
CA TRP A 213 -18.64 12.45 29.60
C TRP A 213 -18.16 12.00 28.22
N ASP A 214 -18.13 12.91 27.25
CA ASP A 214 -17.40 12.70 26.00
C ASP A 214 -15.97 13.24 26.14
N TRP A 215 -14.99 12.51 25.60
CA TRP A 215 -13.57 12.83 25.72
C TRP A 215 -13.17 14.13 24.99
N ARG A 216 -13.94 14.56 23.99
CA ARG A 216 -13.68 15.80 23.23
C ARG A 216 -14.00 17.07 24.03
N PRO A 217 -15.22 17.27 24.57
CA PRO A 217 -15.53 18.47 25.35
C PRO A 217 -14.79 18.50 26.69
N ILE A 218 -14.60 17.34 27.35
CA ILE A 218 -13.92 17.33 28.65
C ILE A 218 -12.48 17.80 28.55
N LYS A 219 -11.78 17.50 27.44
CA LYS A 219 -10.44 18.03 27.18
C LYS A 219 -10.40 19.55 27.30
N GLN A 220 -11.37 20.24 26.70
CA GLN A 220 -11.44 21.69 26.75
C GLN A 220 -11.73 22.19 28.17
N THR A 221 -12.61 21.50 28.91
CA THR A 221 -12.85 21.77 30.32
C THR A 221 -11.56 21.63 31.13
N LEU A 222 -10.83 20.51 30.99
CA LEU A 222 -9.57 20.28 31.71
C LEU A 222 -8.51 21.35 31.40
N LYS A 223 -8.40 21.81 30.15
CA LYS A 223 -7.53 22.95 29.80
C LYS A 223 -7.88 24.20 30.58
N GLN A 224 -9.17 24.49 30.75
CA GLN A 224 -9.61 25.67 31.48
C GLN A 224 -9.38 25.55 32.99
N ILE A 225 -9.70 24.41 33.59
CA ILE A 225 -9.72 24.27 35.05
C ILE A 225 -8.43 23.68 35.64
N GLN A 226 -7.56 23.06 34.83
CA GLN A 226 -6.43 22.25 35.31
C GLN A 226 -5.11 22.45 34.56
N ALA A 227 -5.01 23.36 33.58
CA ALA A 227 -3.72 23.70 32.98
C ALA A 227 -2.81 24.41 34.00
N ILE A 228 -3.37 25.34 34.80
CA ILE A 228 -2.74 26.08 35.91
C ILE A 228 -1.59 27.02 35.49
N ARG A 229 -0.84 26.65 34.46
CA ARG A 229 0.27 27.40 33.83
C ARG A 229 0.06 27.43 32.33
N LEU A 230 0.48 28.53 31.69
CA LEU A 230 0.27 28.76 30.26
C LEU A 230 1.02 27.77 29.37
N TYR A 231 2.17 27.27 29.82
CA TYR A 231 3.00 26.31 29.09
C TYR A 231 2.55 24.85 29.30
N TYR A 232 1.54 24.58 30.12
CA TYR A 232 0.96 23.25 30.20
C TYR A 232 -0.30 23.15 29.36
N ASP A 233 -0.48 22.01 28.71
CA ASP A 233 -1.66 21.71 27.92
C ASP A 233 -2.10 20.24 28.09
N PHE A 234 -3.31 19.95 27.61
CA PHE A 234 -3.85 18.59 27.51
C PHE A 234 -4.10 18.26 26.04
N ASN A 235 -3.32 17.34 25.47
CA ASN A 235 -3.42 16.98 24.05
C ASN A 235 -4.58 16.01 23.79
N SER A 236 -4.75 15.04 24.68
CA SER A 236 -5.71 13.95 24.60
C SER A 236 -6.37 13.67 25.95
N VAL A 237 -7.45 12.88 25.91
CA VAL A 237 -8.13 12.35 27.10
C VAL A 237 -8.46 10.90 26.78
N ASP A 238 -7.83 9.99 27.50
CA ASP A 238 -8.01 8.56 27.32
C ASP A 238 -9.01 8.01 28.33
N VAL A 239 -9.69 6.94 27.91
CA VAL A 239 -10.65 6.23 28.76
C VAL A 239 -10.03 4.94 29.22
N ASP A 240 -9.83 4.82 30.53
CA ASP A 240 -9.14 3.70 31.13
C ASP A 240 -9.91 3.22 32.39
N ARG A 241 -9.49 2.10 32.98
CA ARG A 241 -10.21 1.41 34.06
C ARG A 241 -9.28 1.05 35.20
N TYR A 242 -9.65 1.47 36.41
CA TYR A 242 -8.86 1.27 37.62
C TYR A 242 -9.73 0.75 38.75
N TYR A 243 -9.09 0.12 39.74
CA TYR A 243 -9.73 -0.22 41.01
C TYR A 243 -9.42 0.87 42.04
N PHE A 244 -10.44 1.56 42.52
CA PHE A 244 -10.32 2.49 43.64
C PHE A 244 -11.03 1.91 44.86
N ASN A 245 -10.28 1.64 45.93
CA ASN A 245 -10.81 1.04 47.17
C ASN A 245 -11.64 -0.24 46.93
N GLY A 246 -11.21 -1.07 45.97
CA GLY A 246 -11.90 -2.32 45.59
C GLY A 246 -13.03 -2.16 44.57
N ASN A 247 -13.42 -0.93 44.24
CA ASN A 247 -14.46 -0.67 43.23
C ASN A 247 -13.85 -0.49 41.84
N TYR A 248 -14.36 -1.25 40.87
CA TYR A 248 -13.96 -1.13 39.48
C TYR A 248 -14.60 0.10 38.84
N GLN A 249 -13.76 1.03 38.39
CA GLN A 249 -14.23 2.32 37.89
C GLN A 249 -13.50 2.72 36.60
N GLN A 250 -14.30 3.11 35.63
CA GLN A 250 -13.87 3.71 34.39
C GLN A 250 -13.64 5.20 34.62
N VAL A 251 -12.48 5.67 34.21
CA VAL A 251 -12.03 7.05 34.38
C VAL A 251 -11.54 7.59 33.06
N MET A 252 -11.56 8.91 32.97
CA MET A 252 -10.84 9.67 31.98
C MET A 252 -9.52 10.13 32.58
N VAL A 253 -8.45 9.90 31.84
CA VAL A 253 -7.08 10.20 32.23
C VAL A 253 -6.51 11.16 31.18
N SER A 254 -5.92 12.25 31.63
CA SER A 254 -5.34 13.23 30.72
C SER A 254 -3.99 13.70 31.25
N PRO A 255 -2.87 13.35 30.58
CA PRO A 255 -1.55 13.79 30.99
C PRO A 255 -1.43 15.30 30.80
N ARG A 256 -0.83 15.98 31.79
CA ARG A 256 -0.54 17.40 31.67
C ARG A 256 0.83 17.57 31.03
N GLU A 257 0.82 17.93 29.76
CA GLU A 257 2.03 17.99 28.94
C GLU A 257 2.57 19.40 28.80
N LEU A 258 3.88 19.51 28.56
CA LEU A 258 4.54 20.78 28.32
C LEU A 258 4.46 21.14 26.83
N ASP A 259 3.88 22.28 26.54
CA ASP A 259 3.90 22.92 25.23
C ASP A 259 4.92 24.06 25.23
N LYS A 260 6.06 23.84 24.55
CA LYS A 260 7.15 24.82 24.48
C LYS A 260 6.76 26.07 23.69
N ASP A 261 5.81 25.96 22.75
CA ASP A 261 5.38 27.09 21.93
C ASP A 261 4.53 28.08 22.73
N LYS A 262 3.95 27.63 23.85
CA LYS A 262 3.22 28.49 24.79
C LYS A 262 4.08 29.15 25.85
N ILE A 263 5.39 28.87 25.88
CA ILE A 263 6.33 29.63 26.69
C ILE A 263 6.45 31.04 26.07
N PRO A 264 6.30 32.13 26.86
CA PRO A 264 6.44 33.49 26.34
C PRO A 264 7.73 33.65 25.55
N GLU A 265 7.67 34.34 24.41
CA GLU A 265 8.80 34.41 23.47
C GLU A 265 10.08 34.93 24.11
N GLN A 266 9.97 35.90 25.02
CA GLN A 266 11.12 36.46 25.76
C GLN A 266 11.76 35.44 26.72
N ALA A 267 11.04 34.38 27.08
CA ALA A 267 11.47 33.31 27.97
C ALA A 267 11.90 32.03 27.23
N ARG A 268 11.78 31.97 25.88
CA ARG A 268 12.28 30.86 25.04
C ARG A 268 13.79 30.95 24.80
N THR A 269 14.55 30.96 25.89
CA THR A 269 16.01 30.84 25.83
C THR A 269 16.42 29.38 25.82
N TRP A 270 17.60 29.07 25.28
CA TRP A 270 18.15 27.71 25.30
C TRP A 270 18.15 27.10 26.71
N VAL A 271 18.52 27.88 27.73
CA VAL A 271 18.50 27.44 29.13
C VAL A 271 17.10 27.02 29.56
N ASN A 272 16.08 27.81 29.23
CA ASN A 272 14.71 27.50 29.60
C ASN A 272 14.14 26.31 28.84
N GLU A 273 14.42 26.18 27.56
CA GLU A 273 13.90 25.08 26.74
C GLU A 273 14.60 23.73 26.98
N VAL A 274 15.84 23.75 27.48
CA VAL A 274 16.68 22.56 27.65
C VAL A 274 16.90 22.18 29.11
N LEU A 275 16.95 23.14 30.04
CA LEU A 275 17.27 22.90 31.45
C LEU A 275 16.11 23.16 32.41
N THR A 276 15.22 24.11 32.11
CA THR A 276 14.11 24.48 33.00
C THR A 276 12.81 23.74 32.66
N TYR A 277 12.24 24.01 31.48
CA TYR A 277 10.98 23.44 31.01
C TYR A 277 11.26 22.17 30.20
N THR A 278 11.48 21.07 30.92
CA THR A 278 11.94 19.81 30.34
C THR A 278 10.86 18.73 30.22
N HIS A 279 9.75 18.87 30.96
CA HIS A 279 8.72 17.84 31.07
C HIS A 279 7.34 18.44 31.37
N GLY A 280 6.29 17.70 30.97
CA GLY A 280 4.95 17.83 31.50
C GLY A 280 4.89 17.41 32.98
N TYR A 281 3.82 17.74 33.70
CA TYR A 281 3.77 17.51 35.14
C TYR A 281 2.39 17.07 35.65
N GLY A 282 2.32 15.80 36.00
CA GLY A 282 1.17 15.14 36.59
C GLY A 282 0.11 14.75 35.56
N VAL A 283 -0.99 14.23 36.08
CA VAL A 283 -2.13 13.76 35.31
C VAL A 283 -3.40 14.22 35.99
N VAL A 284 -4.42 14.50 35.20
CA VAL A 284 -5.77 14.75 35.71
C VAL A 284 -6.60 13.51 35.48
N VAL A 285 -7.31 13.08 36.53
CA VAL A 285 -8.17 11.90 36.48
C VAL A 285 -9.56 12.27 36.95
N ASN A 286 -10.58 11.91 36.18
CA ASN A 286 -11.99 12.08 36.55
C ASN A 286 -12.80 10.82 36.23
N PRO A 287 -13.83 10.46 37.00
CA PRO A 287 -14.75 9.41 36.62
C PRO A 287 -15.47 9.75 35.32
N VAL A 288 -15.82 8.73 34.53
CA VAL A 288 -16.56 8.94 33.27
C VAL A 288 -18.02 9.38 33.48
N ASN A 289 -18.55 9.29 34.70
CA ASN A 289 -19.97 9.43 34.98
C ASN A 289 -20.29 10.29 36.22
N LYS A 290 -19.30 10.95 36.81
CA LYS A 290 -19.53 11.83 37.96
C LYS A 290 -19.45 13.30 37.56
N ILE A 291 -20.44 14.05 38.03
CA ILE A 291 -20.62 15.47 37.77
C ILE A 291 -20.64 16.16 39.13
N SER A 292 -19.83 17.20 39.29
CA SER A 292 -19.83 18.04 40.48
C SER A 292 -21.11 18.89 40.55
N GLY A 293 -21.38 19.50 41.70
CA GLY A 293 -22.54 20.39 41.87
C GLY A 293 -22.55 21.61 40.93
N GLU A 294 -21.42 21.94 40.32
CA GLU A 294 -21.26 23.05 39.37
C GLU A 294 -21.38 22.62 37.90
N GLY A 295 -21.69 21.34 37.64
CA GLY A 295 -21.77 20.81 36.27
C GLY A 295 -20.40 20.49 35.64
N LEU A 296 -19.32 20.51 36.43
CA LEU A 296 -17.97 20.16 36.00
C LEU A 296 -17.66 18.68 36.29
N PRO A 297 -16.63 18.08 35.67
CA PRO A 297 -16.20 16.74 36.05
C PRO A 297 -15.68 16.71 37.50
N GLU A 298 -16.07 15.69 38.26
CA GLU A 298 -15.46 15.43 39.56
C GLU A 298 -14.02 14.92 39.35
N LEU A 299 -13.04 15.62 39.89
CA LEU A 299 -11.62 15.25 39.72
C LEU A 299 -11.13 14.39 40.89
N LEU A 300 -10.65 13.19 40.58
CA LEU A 300 -9.98 12.29 41.53
C LEU A 300 -8.52 12.69 41.74
N ILE A 301 -7.84 13.10 40.67
CA ILE A 301 -6.47 13.59 40.70
C ILE A 301 -6.43 14.93 39.99
N LYS A 302 -5.86 15.93 40.65
CA LYS A 302 -5.85 17.32 40.16
C LYS A 302 -4.66 18.10 40.69
N ASP A 303 -4.50 19.31 40.18
CA ASP A 303 -3.60 20.36 40.62
C ASP A 303 -2.10 20.11 40.35
N ILE A 304 -1.27 21.08 40.73
CA ILE A 304 0.20 21.06 40.65
C ILE A 304 0.74 21.59 41.99
N PRO A 305 1.44 20.77 42.79
CA PRO A 305 1.68 19.34 42.59
C PRO A 305 0.38 18.50 42.62
N PRO A 306 0.33 17.32 41.96
CA PRO A 306 -0.86 16.48 41.92
C PRO A 306 -1.35 16.05 43.30
N VAL A 307 -2.62 16.28 43.58
CA VAL A 307 -3.36 15.85 44.77
C VAL A 307 -4.35 14.79 44.36
N SER A 308 -4.38 13.68 45.10
CA SER A 308 -5.28 12.56 44.87
C SER A 308 -6.31 12.46 46.00
N SER A 309 -7.59 12.34 45.65
CA SER A 309 -8.69 12.05 46.59
C SER A 309 -8.97 10.54 46.73
N VAL A 310 -8.23 9.72 45.99
CA VAL A 310 -8.30 8.26 46.02
C VAL A 310 -6.98 7.67 46.54
N ASN A 311 -6.98 6.37 46.86
CA ASN A 311 -5.77 5.67 47.32
C ASN A 311 -4.80 5.37 46.15
N LEU A 312 -4.41 6.43 45.41
CA LEU A 312 -3.42 6.40 44.36
C LEU A 312 -2.46 7.57 44.59
N THR A 313 -1.18 7.27 44.81
CA THR A 313 -0.14 8.28 45.02
C THR A 313 0.77 8.36 43.81
N ILE A 314 0.87 9.54 43.19
CA ILE A 314 1.82 9.78 42.10
C ILE A 314 3.16 10.15 42.73
N THR A 315 4.11 9.22 42.69
CA THR A 315 5.47 9.42 43.21
C THR A 315 6.39 10.12 42.20
N ARG A 316 6.10 10.00 40.90
CA ARG A 316 6.87 10.55 39.79
C ARG A 316 5.91 11.22 38.78
N PRO A 317 5.61 12.51 38.97
CA PRO A 317 4.67 13.23 38.10
C PRO A 317 5.30 13.69 36.78
N GLU A 318 6.61 13.53 36.57
CA GLU A 318 7.29 14.09 35.40
C GLU A 318 7.01 13.30 34.12
N ILE A 319 6.58 14.01 33.06
CA ILE A 319 6.25 13.42 31.74
C ILE A 319 7.24 13.94 30.70
N TYR A 320 8.19 13.11 30.29
CA TYR A 320 9.22 13.47 29.31
C TYR A 320 8.82 13.13 27.87
N TYR A 321 7.93 12.16 27.69
CA TYR A 321 7.42 11.72 26.40
C TYR A 321 5.89 11.63 26.51
N GLY A 322 5.20 12.53 25.84
CA GLY A 322 3.74 12.60 25.78
C GLY A 322 3.20 12.21 24.40
N GLU A 323 1.93 12.52 24.16
CA GLU A 323 1.20 12.23 22.92
C GLU A 323 1.24 13.34 21.86
#